data_AF-A0A6A8ARC1-F1
#
_entry.id   AF-A0A6A8ARC1-F1
#
_cell.length_a   1.000
_cell.length_b   1.000
_cell.length_c   1.000
_cell.angle_alpha   90.00
_cell.angle_beta   90.00
_cell.angle_gamma   90.00
#
_symmetry.space_group_name_H-M   'P 1'
#
loop_
_entity.id
_entity.type
_entity.pdbx_description
1 polymer ?
#
loop_
_entity_poly.entity_id
_entity_poly.type
_entity_poly.pdbx_seq_one_letter_code
_entity_poly.pdbx_strand_id
1 'polypeptide(L)'
;MNTSSTKNLSAPWLVRLNWDELGSLLVCLTFDLVEYGFPMLMMPVGGDIFDVAGIIFCAYFLGWIGLISIFELLPGIDIIPTFTLTWLAWYILKRRKDDREIEKELEHWK
;
A
#
# COMPACT_ATOMS: atom_id res chain seq x y z
N MET A 1 -27.02 24.92 20.83
CA MET A 1 -25.60 25.16 20.51
C MET A 1 -24.92 23.79 20.39
N ASN A 2 -24.28 23.54 19.25
CA ASN A 2 -23.74 22.30 18.68
C ASN A 2 -23.42 21.09 19.59
N THR A 3 -24.01 19.94 19.24
CA THR A 3 -23.50 18.61 19.58
C THR A 3 -22.49 18.17 18.52
N SER A 4 -21.20 18.38 18.78
CA SER A 4 -20.12 17.90 17.92
C SER A 4 -20.05 16.37 18.00
N SER A 5 -20.56 15.70 16.95
CA SER A 5 -20.42 14.26 16.74
C SER A 5 -18.95 13.92 16.51
N THR A 6 -18.24 13.55 17.57
CA THR A 6 -16.91 12.93 17.48
C THR A 6 -17.09 11.52 16.94
N LYS A 7 -17.13 11.40 15.61
CA LYS A 7 -16.99 10.10 14.95
C LYS A 7 -15.58 9.59 15.28
N ASN A 8 -15.49 8.70 16.27
CA ASN A 8 -14.30 7.88 16.46
C ASN A 8 -14.10 7.10 15.17
N LEU A 9 -13.22 7.57 14.30
CA LEU A 9 -12.63 6.76 13.24
C LEU A 9 -11.69 5.75 13.91
N SER A 10 -12.24 4.84 14.70
CA SER A 10 -11.59 3.60 15.04
C SER A 10 -11.75 2.72 13.82
N ALA A 11 -10.88 2.89 12.82
CA ALA A 11 -10.71 1.92 11.76
C ALA A 11 -9.98 0.72 12.40
N PRO A 12 -10.68 -0.34 12.85
CA PRO A 12 -10.08 -1.38 13.68
C PRO A 12 -9.02 -2.16 12.91
N TRP A 13 -9.08 -2.09 11.57
CA TRP A 13 -8.11 -2.71 10.67
C TRP A 13 -6.70 -2.09 10.75
N LEU A 14 -6.57 -0.82 11.15
CA LEU A 14 -5.27 -0.11 11.22
C LEU A 14 -4.55 -0.43 12.52
N VAL A 15 -5.29 -0.82 13.56
CA VAL A 15 -4.78 -1.13 14.90
C VAL A 15 -3.94 -2.42 14.93
N ARG A 16 -4.12 -3.30 13.93
CA ARG A 16 -3.42 -4.59 13.83
C ARG A 16 -2.09 -4.56 13.07
N LEU A 17 -1.63 -3.37 12.66
CA LEU A 17 -0.45 -3.23 11.80
C LEU A 17 0.85 -3.65 12.51
N ASN A 18 1.61 -4.57 11.92
CA ASN A 18 2.94 -4.94 12.43
C ASN A 18 3.99 -3.88 12.07
N TRP A 19 5.13 -3.88 12.79
CA TRP A 19 6.24 -2.95 12.50
C TRP A 19 6.83 -3.12 11.10
N ASP A 20 6.94 -4.36 10.59
CA ASP A 20 7.41 -4.62 9.23
C ASP A 20 6.41 -4.09 8.17
N GLU A 21 5.12 -4.23 8.46
CA GLU A 21 4.05 -3.74 7.59
C GLU A 21 4.01 -2.21 7.60
N LEU A 22 4.18 -1.58 8.77
CA LEU A 22 4.30 -0.14 8.90
C LEU A 22 5.54 0.41 8.19
N GLY A 23 6.67 -0.31 8.27
CA GLY A 23 7.89 0.04 7.54
C GLY A 23 7.67 0.03 6.03
N SER A 24 7.09 -1.05 5.50
CA SER A 24 6.77 -1.14 4.06
C SER A 24 5.76 -0.08 3.61
N LEU A 25 4.73 0.22 4.42
CA LEU A 25 3.77 1.29 4.16
C LEU A 25 4.48 2.65 4.08
N LEU A 26 5.35 2.95 5.04
CA LEU A 26 6.05 4.22 5.11
C LEU A 26 7.00 4.40 3.92
N VAL A 27 7.63 3.32 3.46
CA VAL A 27 8.43 3.34 2.22
C VAL A 27 7.53 3.64 1.02
N CYS A 28 6.44 2.91 0.81
CA CYS A 28 5.49 3.18 -0.29
C CYS A 28 4.96 4.62 -0.27
N LEU A 29 4.56 5.11 0.91
CA LEU A 29 4.09 6.47 1.10
C LEU A 29 5.18 7.50 0.78
N THR A 30 6.44 7.20 1.10
CA THR A 30 7.57 8.07 0.79
C THR A 30 7.81 8.12 -0.72
N PHE A 31 7.72 6.99 -1.43
CA PHE A 31 7.80 6.96 -2.90
C PHE A 31 6.73 7.89 -3.50
N ASP A 32 5.45 7.69 -3.16
CA ASP A 32 4.36 8.52 -3.69
C ASP A 32 4.52 10.02 -3.34
N LEU A 33 4.99 10.33 -2.12
CA LEU A 33 5.19 11.72 -1.69
C LEU A 33 6.37 12.40 -2.39
N VAL A 34 7.46 11.66 -2.64
CA VAL A 34 8.62 12.19 -3.35
C VAL A 34 8.23 12.47 -4.80
N GLU A 35 7.51 11.56 -5.44
CA GLU A 35 7.04 11.75 -6.80
C GLU A 35 6.13 12.99 -6.93
N TYR A 36 5.18 13.15 -6.01
CA TYR A 36 4.30 14.32 -5.97
C TYR A 36 5.04 15.62 -5.58
N GLY A 37 6.04 15.51 -4.70
CA GLY A 37 6.81 16.65 -4.19
C GLY A 37 7.84 17.21 -5.17
N PHE A 38 8.29 16.39 -6.13
CA PHE A 38 9.30 16.76 -7.12
C PHE A 38 8.73 16.68 -8.55
N PRO A 39 8.21 17.80 -9.10
CA PRO A 39 7.65 17.83 -10.46
C PRO A 39 8.62 17.41 -11.56
N MET A 40 9.93 17.41 -11.28
CA MET A 40 10.97 16.93 -12.18
C MET A 40 10.96 15.40 -12.35
N LEU A 41 10.45 14.66 -11.35
CA LEU A 41 10.20 13.22 -11.45
C LEU A 41 8.96 12.92 -12.30
N MET A 42 8.00 13.84 -12.42
CA MET A 42 6.90 13.68 -13.40
C MET A 42 7.32 13.83 -14.87
N MET A 43 8.62 14.02 -15.14
CA MET A 43 9.15 13.95 -16.50
C MET A 43 9.45 12.48 -16.87
N PRO A 44 9.14 12.06 -18.11
CA PRO A 44 9.19 10.66 -18.58
C PRO A 44 10.61 10.07 -18.73
N VAL A 45 11.61 10.66 -18.09
CA VAL A 45 13.00 10.18 -18.11
C VAL A 45 13.60 10.23 -16.69
N GLY A 46 13.15 11.19 -15.87
CA GLY A 46 13.54 11.29 -14.47
C GLY A 46 12.70 10.40 -13.55
N GLY A 47 11.39 10.30 -13.83
CA GLY A 47 10.43 9.47 -13.08
C GLY A 47 10.70 7.99 -13.24
N ASP A 48 10.89 7.53 -14.49
CA ASP A 48 11.03 6.11 -14.83
C ASP A 48 12.05 5.35 -13.95
N ILE A 49 13.15 5.97 -13.55
CA ILE A 49 14.16 5.34 -12.67
C ILE A 49 13.61 5.13 -11.26
N PHE A 50 12.90 6.14 -10.75
CA PHE A 50 12.27 6.11 -9.44
C PHE A 50 11.10 5.12 -9.42
N ASP A 51 10.31 5.10 -10.49
CA ASP A 51 9.17 4.19 -10.65
C ASP A 51 9.66 2.74 -10.69
N VAL A 52 10.72 2.46 -11.45
CA VAL A 52 11.34 1.13 -11.50
C VAL A 52 11.85 0.70 -10.11
N ALA A 53 12.45 1.61 -9.34
CA ALA A 53 12.89 1.31 -7.99
C ALA A 53 11.71 0.98 -7.06
N GLY A 54 10.64 1.76 -7.13
CA GLY A 54 9.39 1.51 -6.39
C GLY A 54 8.73 0.20 -6.81
N ILE A 55 8.69 -0.11 -8.10
CA ILE A 55 8.14 -1.36 -8.65
C ILE A 55 8.91 -2.57 -8.14
N ILE A 56 10.25 -2.52 -8.17
CA ILE A 56 11.08 -3.61 -7.64
C ILE A 56 10.82 -3.81 -6.15
N PHE A 57 10.74 -2.71 -5.38
CA PHE A 57 10.41 -2.77 -3.96
C PHE A 57 9.05 -3.42 -3.71
N CYS A 58 8.01 -2.97 -4.42
CA CYS A 58 6.66 -3.52 -4.29
C CYS A 58 6.61 -4.99 -4.71
N ALA A 59 7.24 -5.37 -5.81
CA ALA A 59 7.30 -6.76 -6.25
C ALA A 59 8.01 -7.66 -5.22
N TYR A 60 9.07 -7.16 -4.57
CA TYR A 60 9.81 -7.92 -3.55
C TYR A 60 9.05 -8.06 -2.23
N PHE A 61 8.48 -6.96 -1.70
CA PHE A 61 7.82 -6.96 -0.39
C PHE A 61 6.34 -7.38 -0.42
N LEU A 62 5.61 -7.03 -1.49
CA LEU A 62 4.17 -7.29 -1.64
C LEU A 62 3.89 -8.53 -2.51
N GLY A 63 4.94 -9.13 -3.08
CA GLY A 63 4.84 -10.30 -3.95
C GLY A 63 4.07 -10.01 -5.24
N TRP A 64 3.21 -10.95 -5.67
CA TRP A 64 2.46 -10.83 -6.93
C TRP A 64 1.55 -9.61 -7.00
N ILE A 65 1.01 -9.16 -5.85
CA ILE A 65 0.17 -7.96 -5.77
C ILE A 65 1.00 -6.70 -6.07
N GLY A 66 2.29 -6.72 -5.71
CA GLY A 66 3.24 -5.67 -6.03
C GLY A 66 3.42 -5.43 -7.54
N LEU A 67 3.14 -6.41 -8.41
CA LEU A 67 3.22 -6.21 -9.86
C LEU A 67 2.19 -5.21 -10.39
N ILE A 68 1.14 -4.91 -9.62
CA ILE A 68 0.17 -3.86 -9.97
C ILE A 68 0.86 -2.48 -9.97
N SER A 69 1.94 -2.28 -9.24
CA SER A 69 2.65 -0.99 -9.28
C SER A 69 3.34 -0.72 -10.62
N ILE A 70 3.41 -1.69 -11.55
CA ILE A 70 3.90 -1.46 -12.92
C ILE A 70 3.06 -0.40 -13.66
N PHE A 71 1.82 -0.18 -13.23
CA PHE A 71 0.99 0.90 -13.77
C PHE A 71 1.57 2.31 -13.56
N GLU A 72 2.52 2.50 -12.64
CA GLU A 72 3.25 3.78 -12.51
C GLU A 72 4.17 4.07 -13.69
N LEU A 73 4.57 3.06 -14.47
CA LEU A 73 5.37 3.31 -15.67
C LEU A 73 4.53 3.90 -16.82
N LEU A 74 3.21 4.00 -16.65
CA LEU A 74 2.32 4.56 -17.66
C LEU A 74 2.10 6.05 -17.41
N PRO A 75 2.64 6.94 -18.27
CA PRO A 75 2.53 8.36 -18.05
C PRO A 75 1.06 8.80 -18.00
N GLY A 76 0.70 9.53 -16.95
CA GLY A 76 -0.64 10.07 -16.74
C GLY A 76 -1.50 9.32 -15.73
N ILE A 77 -1.02 8.20 -15.18
CA ILE A 77 -1.61 7.56 -13.99
C ILE A 77 -0.94 8.05 -12.69
N ASP A 78 0.29 8.57 -12.77
CA ASP A 78 1.21 9.10 -11.73
C ASP A 78 0.62 10.17 -10.79
N ILE A 79 -0.63 10.60 -11.01
CA ILE A 79 -1.35 11.49 -10.10
C ILE A 79 -1.85 10.72 -8.86
N ILE A 80 -2.00 9.41 -8.98
CA ILE A 80 -2.54 8.54 -7.95
C ILE A 80 -1.37 7.95 -7.15
N PRO A 81 -1.43 7.88 -5.81
CA PRO A 81 -0.41 7.23 -5.00
C PRO A 81 -0.48 5.69 -5.18
N THR A 82 0.01 5.20 -6.32
CA THR A 82 -0.21 3.80 -6.74
C THR A 82 0.58 2.86 -5.86
N PHE A 83 1.76 3.24 -5.36
CA PHE A 83 2.53 2.39 -4.44
C PHE A 83 1.78 2.18 -3.12
N THR A 84 1.25 3.25 -2.52
CA THR A 84 0.44 3.17 -1.30
C THR A 84 -0.87 2.41 -1.54
N LEU A 85 -1.53 2.60 -2.68
CA LEU A 85 -2.74 1.83 -3.02
C LEU A 85 -2.44 0.34 -3.22
N THR A 86 -1.34 0.02 -3.89
CA THR A 86 -0.89 -1.36 -4.09
C THR A 86 -0.60 -2.02 -2.75
N TRP A 87 0.07 -1.30 -1.84
CA TRP A 87 0.30 -1.75 -0.47
C TRP A 87 -1.01 -1.98 0.28
N LEU A 88 -1.98 -1.05 0.17
CA LEU A 88 -3.28 -1.16 0.84
C LEU A 88 -4.05 -2.39 0.34
N ALA A 89 -4.05 -2.64 -0.97
CA ALA A 89 -4.67 -3.81 -1.57
C ALA A 89 -4.01 -5.11 -1.05
N TRP A 90 -2.67 -5.14 -0.99
CA TRP A 90 -1.93 -6.25 -0.41
C TRP A 90 -2.29 -6.49 1.05
N TYR A 91 -2.33 -5.43 1.86
CA TYR A 91 -2.65 -5.51 3.28
C TYR A 91 -4.03 -6.14 3.51
N ILE A 92 -5.05 -5.66 2.78
CA ILE A 92 -6.41 -6.19 2.90
C ILE A 92 -6.47 -7.67 2.48
N LEU A 93 -5.79 -8.05 1.40
CA LEU A 93 -5.78 -9.43 0.91
C LEU A 93 -5.03 -10.37 1.84
N LYS A 94 -3.91 -9.92 2.42
CA LYS A 94 -3.16 -10.67 3.42
C LYS A 94 -4.02 -10.98 4.65
N ARG A 95 -4.71 -9.98 5.20
CA ARG A 95 -5.61 -10.19 6.35
C ARG A 95 -6.71 -11.20 6.07
N ARG A 96 -7.35 -11.11 4.89
CA ARG A 96 -8.37 -12.10 4.48
C ARG A 96 -7.81 -13.51 4.32
N LYS A 97 -6.51 -13.66 4.04
CA LYS A 97 -5.86 -14.96 3.95
C LYS A 97 -5.62 -15.51 5.37
N ASP A 98 -5.05 -14.69 6.25
CA ASP A 98 -4.77 -15.04 7.65
C ASP A 98 -6.05 -15.45 8.38
N ASP A 99 -7.14 -14.69 8.24
CA ASP A 99 -8.42 -14.98 8.89
C ASP A 99 -9.00 -16.34 8.43
N ARG A 100 -8.88 -16.65 7.12
CA ARG A 100 -9.32 -17.94 6.56
C ARG A 100 -8.45 -19.12 6.98
N GLU A 101 -7.17 -18.87 7.24
CA GLU A 101 -6.24 -19.90 7.71
C GLU A 101 -6.54 -20.26 9.17
N ILE A 102 -6.78 -19.25 10.02
CA ILE A 102 -7.23 -19.45 11.40
C ILE A 102 -8.57 -20.21 11.44
N GLU A 103 -9.53 -19.86 10.58
CA GLU A 103 -10.82 -20.56 10.51
C GLU A 103 -10.65 -22.05 10.16
N LYS A 104 -9.79 -22.37 9.19
CA LYS A 104 -9.48 -23.77 8.82
C LYS A 104 -8.80 -24.54 9.95
N GLU A 105 -7.89 -23.91 10.69
CA GLU A 105 -7.27 -24.54 11.85
C GLU A 105 -8.30 -24.84 12.93
N LEU A 106 -9.19 -23.88 13.23
CA LEU A 106 -10.28 -24.09 14.21
C LEU A 106 -11.23 -25.22 13.79
N GLU A 107 -11.53 -25.36 12.50
CA GLU A 107 -12.31 -26.49 11.97
C GLU A 107 -11.56 -27.83 12.08
N HIS A 108 -10.23 -27.83 11.91
CA HIS A 108 -9.41 -29.04 12.05
C HIS A 108 -9.34 -29.56 13.49
N TRP A 109 -9.35 -28.66 14.48
CA TRP A 109 -9.28 -29.00 15.90
C TRP A 109 -10.65 -29.36 16.53
N LYS A 110 -11.74 -29.29 15.76
CA LYS A 110 -13.12 -29.49 16.23
C LYS A 110 -13.62 -30.90 15.94
#